data_AF-A0A6S7JZH9-F1
#
_entry.id   AF-A0A6S7JZH9-F1
#
_cell.length_a   1.000
_cell.length_b   1.000
_cell.length_c   1.000
_cell.angle_alpha   90.00
_cell.angle_beta   90.00
_cell.angle_gamma   90.00
#
_symmetry.space_group_name_H-M   'P 1'
#
loop_
_entity.id
_entity.type
_entity.pdbx_description
1 polymer ?
#
loop_
_entity_poly.entity_id
_entity_poly.type
_entity_poly.pdbx_seq_one_letter_code
_entity_poly.pdbx_strand_id
1 'polypeptide(L)'
;KTYKLIRNLITPNKPSEKTFAEVVELVQQHQHPKPSVQRFTFNTRFRKPGESIASYVAELRSLSEHCDFKSTLEEMLRDRLVCGINDEQIQRRLLAEISLNFKKAIKIATSMETAVKNSRDLTHQIANANINTEKPATLHRVDNQGQGNQPWSKPECGRCGGKHDPQQCKFRDAECFRCHKKGHIARKCRSNTKTTGKINEATILNQALAATI
;
A
#
# COMPACT_ATOMS: atom_id res chain seq x y z
N LYS A 1 -9.31 -31.26 -34.42
CA LYS A 1 -8.91 -31.10 -33.00
C LYS A 1 -9.54 -32.18 -32.11
N THR A 2 -10.86 -32.42 -32.19
CA THR A 2 -11.59 -33.43 -31.40
C THR A 2 -11.10 -34.87 -31.59
N TYR A 3 -10.88 -35.32 -32.83
CA TYR A 3 -10.37 -36.68 -33.09
C TYR A 3 -8.99 -36.94 -32.47
N LYS A 4 -8.08 -35.94 -32.48
CA LYS A 4 -6.76 -36.03 -31.85
C LYS A 4 -6.87 -36.23 -30.33
N LEU A 5 -7.78 -35.50 -29.68
CA LEU A 5 -8.06 -35.68 -28.25
C LEU A 5 -8.56 -37.10 -27.96
N ILE A 6 -9.56 -37.58 -28.71
CA ILE A 6 -10.11 -38.93 -28.58
C ILE A 6 -9.01 -39.99 -28.73
N ARG A 7 -8.16 -39.88 -29.77
CA ARG A 7 -7.04 -40.80 -30.00
C ARG A 7 -6.08 -40.83 -28.80
N ASN A 8 -5.76 -39.67 -28.24
CA ASN A 8 -4.88 -39.55 -27.08
C ASN A 8 -5.49 -40.19 -25.84
N LEU A 9 -6.77 -39.96 -25.55
CA LEU A 9 -7.47 -40.51 -24.38
C LEU A 9 -7.61 -42.04 -24.42
N ILE A 10 -7.65 -42.62 -25.61
CA ILE A 10 -7.86 -44.07 -25.81
C ILE A 10 -6.53 -44.84 -25.86
N THR A 11 -5.38 -44.15 -25.94
CA THR A 11 -4.06 -44.80 -26.03
C THR A 11 -3.81 -45.70 -24.81
N PRO A 12 -3.34 -46.96 -25.00
CA PRO A 12 -2.77 -47.57 -26.22
C PRO A 12 -3.78 -48.18 -27.21
N ASN A 13 -5.06 -48.26 -26.88
CA ASN A 13 -6.10 -48.88 -27.71
C ASN A 13 -6.44 -48.01 -28.94
N LYS A 14 -7.26 -48.56 -29.87
CA LYS A 14 -7.75 -47.82 -31.05
C LYS A 14 -9.16 -47.26 -30.82
N PRO A 15 -9.52 -46.11 -31.39
CA PRO A 15 -10.89 -45.58 -31.29
C PRO A 15 -11.96 -46.52 -31.83
N SER A 16 -11.61 -47.38 -32.79
CA SER A 16 -12.49 -48.41 -33.35
C SER A 16 -12.79 -49.57 -32.38
N GLU A 17 -12.03 -49.70 -31.29
CA GLU A 17 -12.20 -50.72 -30.26
C GLU A 17 -13.11 -50.23 -29.12
N LYS A 18 -13.61 -48.98 -29.21
CA LYS A 18 -14.51 -48.35 -28.25
C LYS A 18 -15.85 -48.09 -28.90
N THR A 19 -16.93 -48.30 -28.16
CA THR A 19 -18.26 -47.88 -28.58
C THR A 19 -18.36 -46.35 -28.59
N PHE A 20 -19.30 -45.81 -29.37
CA PHE A 20 -19.57 -44.37 -29.36
C PHE A 20 -19.87 -43.84 -27.95
N ALA A 21 -20.64 -44.59 -27.15
CA ALA A 21 -20.97 -44.22 -25.78
C ALA A 21 -19.72 -44.09 -24.88
N GLU A 22 -18.80 -45.04 -24.95
CA GLU A 22 -17.54 -44.98 -24.17
C GLU A 22 -16.64 -43.82 -24.63
N VAL A 23 -16.60 -43.53 -25.93
CA VAL A 23 -15.84 -42.39 -26.45
C VAL A 23 -16.43 -41.07 -25.94
N VAL A 24 -17.76 -40.94 -25.97
CA VAL A 24 -18.47 -39.76 -25.43
C VAL A 24 -18.18 -39.61 -23.94
N GLU A 25 -18.27 -40.69 -23.17
CA GLU A 25 -18.00 -40.65 -21.73
C GLU A 25 -16.55 -40.24 -21.43
N LEU A 26 -15.55 -40.81 -22.11
CA LEU A 26 -14.14 -40.43 -21.96
C LEU A 26 -13.91 -38.94 -22.25
N VAL A 27 -14.50 -38.46 -23.33
CA VAL A 27 -14.38 -37.05 -23.71
C VAL A 27 -15.07 -36.15 -22.69
N GLN A 28 -16.25 -36.53 -22.20
CA GLN A 28 -16.96 -35.79 -21.16
C GLN A 28 -16.17 -35.75 -19.85
N GLN A 29 -15.63 -36.88 -19.38
CA GLN A 29 -14.81 -36.94 -18.18
C GLN A 29 -13.53 -36.08 -18.29
N HIS A 30 -12.94 -36.00 -19.49
CA HIS A 30 -11.77 -35.17 -19.73
C HIS A 30 -12.11 -33.67 -19.78
N GLN A 31 -13.22 -33.30 -20.42
CA GLN A 31 -13.64 -31.90 -20.57
C GLN A 31 -14.28 -31.36 -19.29
N HIS A 32 -14.91 -32.22 -18.49
CA HIS A 32 -15.54 -31.88 -17.23
C HIS A 32 -14.93 -32.74 -16.11
N PRO A 33 -13.71 -32.39 -15.64
CA PRO A 33 -13.11 -33.03 -14.48
C PRO A 33 -14.09 -33.08 -13.31
N LYS A 34 -13.98 -34.13 -12.49
CA LYS A 34 -14.81 -34.33 -11.30
C LYS A 34 -14.95 -33.01 -10.52
N PRO A 35 -16.14 -32.69 -9.96
CA PRO A 35 -16.34 -31.46 -9.20
C PRO A 35 -15.31 -31.24 -8.09
N SER A 36 -14.75 -32.30 -7.50
CA SER A 36 -13.65 -32.20 -6.52
C SER A 36 -12.39 -31.52 -7.05
N VAL A 37 -11.99 -31.82 -8.29
CA VAL A 37 -10.82 -31.20 -8.95
C VAL A 37 -11.11 -29.73 -9.26
N GLN A 38 -12.31 -29.43 -9.76
CA GLN A 38 -12.74 -28.06 -10.05
C GLN A 38 -12.78 -27.21 -8.78
N ARG A 39 -13.34 -27.76 -7.69
CA ARG A 39 -13.37 -27.12 -6.37
C ARG A 39 -11.97 -26.89 -5.82
N PHE A 40 -11.03 -27.80 -6.03
CA PHE A 40 -9.63 -27.58 -5.65
C PHE A 40 -9.03 -26.39 -6.41
N THR A 41 -9.19 -26.33 -7.73
CA THR A 41 -8.72 -25.20 -8.54
C THR A 41 -9.38 -23.89 -8.12
N PHE A 42 -10.69 -23.89 -7.88
CA PHE A 42 -11.43 -22.74 -7.36
C PHE A 42 -10.88 -22.29 -6.01
N ASN A 43 -10.71 -23.21 -5.05
CA ASN A 43 -10.30 -22.89 -3.68
C ASN A 43 -8.82 -22.52 -3.54
N THR A 44 -7.98 -22.88 -4.51
CA THR A 44 -6.56 -22.49 -4.55
C THR A 44 -6.33 -21.21 -5.35
N ARG A 45 -7.38 -20.63 -5.94
CA ARG A 45 -7.27 -19.40 -6.71
C ARG A 45 -7.09 -18.18 -5.79
N PHE A 46 -5.97 -17.50 -5.96
CA PHE A 46 -5.66 -16.19 -5.37
C PHE A 46 -5.47 -15.15 -6.46
N ARG A 47 -5.92 -13.91 -6.25
CA ARG A 47 -5.70 -12.79 -7.17
C ARG A 47 -4.21 -12.69 -7.51
N LYS A 48 -3.87 -12.66 -8.79
CA LYS A 48 -2.48 -12.57 -9.24
C LYS A 48 -1.93 -11.15 -8.97
N PRO A 49 -0.60 -10.97 -8.82
CA PRO A 49 0.00 -9.64 -8.76
C PRO A 49 -0.39 -8.83 -10.02
N GLY A 50 -0.88 -7.59 -9.82
CA GLY A 50 -1.31 -6.71 -10.92
C GLY A 50 -2.68 -7.06 -11.54
N GLU A 51 -3.33 -8.15 -11.13
CA GLU A 51 -4.66 -8.50 -11.60
C GLU A 51 -5.72 -7.57 -10.99
N SER A 52 -6.61 -7.03 -11.84
CA SER A 52 -7.73 -6.22 -11.36
C SER A 52 -8.78 -7.07 -10.65
N ILE A 53 -9.53 -6.45 -9.75
CA ILE A 53 -10.63 -7.12 -9.04
C ILE A 53 -11.69 -7.63 -10.03
N ALA A 54 -11.98 -6.86 -11.08
CA ALA A 54 -12.92 -7.28 -12.12
C ALA A 54 -12.46 -8.56 -12.84
N SER A 55 -11.18 -8.63 -13.22
CA SER A 55 -10.60 -9.81 -13.85
C SER A 55 -10.60 -11.02 -12.91
N TYR A 56 -10.23 -10.79 -11.65
CA TYR A 56 -10.24 -11.84 -10.64
C TYR A 56 -11.64 -12.42 -10.41
N VAL A 57 -12.66 -11.56 -10.30
CA VAL A 57 -14.06 -11.97 -10.12
C VAL A 57 -14.59 -12.72 -11.34
N ALA A 58 -14.25 -12.28 -12.56
CA ALA A 58 -14.61 -13.00 -13.77
C ALA A 58 -14.03 -14.42 -13.77
N GLU A 59 -12.79 -14.56 -13.33
CA GLU A 59 -12.14 -15.87 -13.28
C GLU A 59 -12.70 -16.79 -12.19
N LEU A 60 -13.07 -16.24 -11.03
CA LEU A 60 -13.78 -17.01 -10.00
C LEU A 60 -15.11 -17.56 -10.53
N ARG A 61 -15.85 -16.77 -11.32
CA ARG A 61 -17.09 -17.23 -11.96
C ARG A 61 -16.82 -18.35 -12.96
N SER A 62 -15.81 -18.20 -13.82
CA SER A 62 -15.43 -19.23 -14.78
C SER A 62 -15.06 -20.54 -14.09
N LEU A 63 -14.22 -20.49 -13.05
CA LEU A 63 -13.82 -21.69 -12.29
C LEU A 63 -15.00 -22.35 -11.55
N SER A 64 -16.02 -21.58 -11.17
CA SER A 64 -17.18 -22.09 -10.44
C SER A 64 -18.17 -22.88 -11.31
N GLU A 65 -18.12 -22.74 -12.64
CA GLU A 65 -19.08 -23.31 -13.59
C GLU A 65 -19.26 -24.82 -13.42
N HIS A 66 -18.17 -25.54 -13.15
CA HIS A 66 -18.13 -27.00 -13.04
C HIS A 66 -17.93 -27.49 -11.59
N CYS A 67 -18.10 -26.61 -10.60
CA CYS A 67 -17.90 -26.96 -9.20
C CYS A 67 -19.12 -27.61 -8.53
N ASP A 68 -20.29 -27.61 -9.19
CA ASP A 68 -21.56 -28.11 -8.62
C ASP A 68 -21.87 -27.49 -7.24
N PHE A 69 -21.73 -26.17 -7.11
CA PHE A 69 -22.05 -25.46 -5.86
C PHE A 69 -23.55 -25.25 -5.62
N LYS A 70 -24.38 -25.44 -6.67
CA LYS A 70 -25.84 -25.34 -6.60
C LYS A 70 -26.28 -24.00 -5.95
N SER A 71 -27.13 -24.06 -4.94
CA SER A 71 -27.65 -22.89 -4.21
C SER A 71 -26.58 -22.12 -3.43
N THR A 72 -25.41 -22.72 -3.15
CA THR A 72 -24.33 -22.09 -2.37
C THR A 72 -23.33 -21.31 -3.23
N LEU A 73 -23.56 -21.21 -4.55
CA LEU A 73 -22.63 -20.58 -5.49
C LEU A 73 -22.20 -19.16 -5.07
N GLU A 74 -23.15 -18.30 -4.71
CA GLU A 74 -22.87 -16.92 -4.31
C GLU A 74 -22.08 -16.86 -2.98
N GLU A 75 -22.30 -17.79 -2.06
CA GLU A 75 -21.56 -17.88 -0.80
C GLU A 75 -20.11 -18.31 -1.06
N MET A 76 -19.91 -19.35 -1.89
CA MET A 76 -18.57 -19.82 -2.26
C MET A 76 -17.78 -18.75 -3.00
N LEU A 77 -18.42 -18.02 -3.93
CA LEU A 77 -17.81 -16.90 -4.65
C LEU A 77 -17.41 -15.76 -3.70
N ARG A 78 -18.27 -15.40 -2.75
CA ARG A 78 -17.96 -14.41 -1.71
C ARG A 78 -16.76 -14.86 -0.89
N ASP A 79 -16.76 -16.07 -0.36
CA ASP A 79 -15.73 -16.55 0.55
C ASP A 79 -14.38 -16.64 -0.17
N ARG A 80 -14.38 -17.13 -1.43
CA ARG A 80 -13.17 -17.17 -2.24
C ARG A 80 -12.65 -15.78 -2.64
N LEU A 81 -13.55 -14.83 -2.89
CA LEU A 81 -13.17 -13.44 -3.12
C LEU A 81 -12.47 -12.86 -1.89
N VAL A 82 -13.05 -13.00 -0.69
CA VAL A 82 -12.48 -12.48 0.56
C VAL A 82 -11.13 -13.13 0.88
N CYS A 83 -11.04 -14.46 0.81
CA CYS A 83 -9.83 -15.19 1.14
C CYS A 83 -8.74 -15.07 0.06
N GLY A 84 -9.11 -14.82 -1.19
CA GLY A 84 -8.16 -14.80 -2.31
C GLY A 84 -7.70 -13.41 -2.75
N ILE A 85 -8.23 -12.33 -2.16
CA ILE A 85 -7.68 -10.99 -2.34
C ILE A 85 -6.34 -10.87 -1.60
N ASN A 86 -5.29 -10.52 -2.35
CA ASN A 86 -3.95 -10.24 -1.84
C ASN A 86 -3.74 -8.73 -1.59
N ASP A 87 -4.72 -8.07 -0.99
CA ASP A 87 -4.65 -6.67 -0.52
C ASP A 87 -5.22 -6.60 0.89
N GLU A 88 -4.34 -6.33 1.85
CA GLU A 88 -4.66 -6.35 3.28
C GLU A 88 -5.69 -5.28 3.64
N GLN A 89 -5.71 -4.12 2.96
CA GLN A 89 -6.69 -3.07 3.26
C GLN A 89 -8.08 -3.49 2.79
N ILE A 90 -8.17 -4.02 1.57
CA ILE A 90 -9.44 -4.52 1.02
C ILE A 90 -9.95 -5.71 1.86
N GLN A 91 -9.08 -6.68 2.17
CA GLN A 91 -9.46 -7.85 2.94
C GLN A 91 -9.96 -7.48 4.34
N ARG A 92 -9.26 -6.59 5.06
CA ARG A 92 -9.72 -6.08 6.36
C ARG A 92 -11.08 -5.40 6.26
N ARG A 93 -11.30 -4.55 5.25
CA ARG A 93 -12.58 -3.86 5.08
C ARG A 93 -13.72 -4.83 4.81
N LEU A 94 -13.48 -5.89 4.02
CA LEU A 94 -14.47 -6.93 3.75
C LEU A 94 -14.80 -7.74 5.01
N LEU A 95 -13.79 -8.14 5.78
CA LEU A 95 -13.97 -8.91 7.03
C LEU A 95 -14.68 -8.13 8.13
N ALA A 96 -14.58 -6.79 8.12
CA ALA A 96 -15.29 -5.93 9.06
C ALA A 96 -16.80 -5.79 8.77
N GLU A 97 -17.29 -6.32 7.65
CA GLU A 97 -18.69 -6.16 7.25
C GLU A 97 -19.59 -7.22 7.92
N ILE A 98 -20.55 -6.77 8.75
CA ILE A 98 -21.47 -7.65 9.50
C ILE A 98 -22.30 -8.53 8.57
N SER A 99 -22.82 -7.93 7.48
CA SER A 99 -23.59 -8.65 6.46
C SER A 99 -22.93 -8.41 5.11
N LEU A 100 -22.19 -9.43 4.67
CA LEU A 100 -21.49 -9.43 3.39
C LEU A 100 -22.08 -10.49 2.47
N ASN A 101 -22.60 -10.04 1.32
CA ASN A 101 -22.93 -10.91 0.18
C ASN A 101 -21.95 -10.63 -0.97
N PHE A 102 -21.93 -11.50 -1.97
CA PHE A 102 -20.96 -11.42 -3.07
C PHE A 102 -21.03 -10.09 -3.84
N LYS A 103 -22.24 -9.61 -4.16
CA LYS A 103 -22.44 -8.32 -4.85
C LYS A 103 -21.85 -7.15 -4.05
N LYS A 104 -22.08 -7.12 -2.74
CA LYS A 104 -21.54 -6.10 -1.84
C LYS A 104 -20.02 -6.20 -1.73
N ALA A 105 -19.47 -7.41 -1.66
CA ALA A 105 -18.03 -7.64 -1.64
C ALA A 105 -17.35 -7.09 -2.90
N ILE A 106 -17.90 -7.37 -4.09
CA ILE A 106 -17.39 -6.81 -5.36
C ILE A 106 -17.43 -5.29 -5.32
N LYS A 107 -18.55 -4.69 -4.88
CA LYS A 107 -18.69 -3.22 -4.83
C LYS A 107 -17.62 -2.59 -3.93
N ILE A 108 -17.46 -3.09 -2.70
CA ILE A 108 -16.46 -2.59 -1.75
C ILE A 108 -15.05 -2.71 -2.34
N ALA A 109 -14.70 -3.90 -2.84
CA ALA A 109 -13.38 -4.19 -3.35
C ALA A 109 -13.04 -3.28 -4.56
N THR A 110 -13.94 -3.19 -5.54
CA THR A 110 -13.77 -2.32 -6.72
C THR A 110 -13.67 -0.85 -6.34
N SER A 111 -14.50 -0.35 -5.41
CA SER A 111 -14.42 1.04 -4.95
C SER A 111 -13.06 1.37 -4.33
N MET A 112 -12.49 0.45 -3.56
CA MET A 112 -11.17 0.63 -2.95
C MET A 112 -10.04 0.59 -3.99
N GLU A 113 -10.10 -0.34 -4.96
CA GLU A 113 -9.11 -0.37 -6.06
C GLU A 113 -9.12 0.94 -6.86
N THR A 114 -10.30 1.46 -7.19
CA THR A 114 -10.44 2.74 -7.90
C THR A 114 -9.94 3.90 -7.06
N ALA A 115 -10.22 3.94 -5.76
CA ALA A 115 -9.71 4.99 -4.88
C ALA A 115 -8.17 5.03 -4.87
N VAL A 116 -7.51 3.87 -4.75
CA VAL A 116 -6.04 3.77 -4.79
C VAL A 116 -5.48 4.22 -6.13
N LYS A 117 -6.10 3.82 -7.25
CA LYS A 117 -5.70 4.27 -8.60
C LYS A 117 -5.81 5.79 -8.72
N ASN A 118 -6.96 6.36 -8.37
CA ASN A 118 -7.21 7.80 -8.46
C ASN A 118 -6.26 8.61 -7.56
N SER A 119 -5.96 8.14 -6.34
CA SER A 119 -5.02 8.82 -5.44
C SER A 119 -3.59 8.81 -6.00
N ARG A 120 -3.16 7.72 -6.64
CA ARG A 120 -1.86 7.65 -7.32
C ARG A 120 -1.82 8.60 -8.50
N ASP A 121 -2.85 8.61 -9.34
CA ASP A 121 -2.94 9.50 -10.50
C ASP A 121 -2.90 10.97 -10.09
N LEU A 122 -3.64 11.35 -9.05
CA LEU A 122 -3.60 12.70 -8.49
C LEU A 122 -2.20 13.08 -7.98
N THR A 123 -1.53 12.17 -7.28
CA THR A 123 -0.17 12.39 -6.77
C THR A 123 0.81 12.59 -7.92
N HIS A 124 0.72 11.79 -8.97
CA HIS A 124 1.52 11.94 -10.18
C HIS A 124 1.24 13.25 -10.92
N GLN A 125 -0.02 13.66 -11.02
CA GLN A 125 -0.40 14.95 -11.62
C GLN A 125 0.18 16.14 -10.83
N ILE A 126 0.10 16.13 -9.50
CA ILE A 126 0.68 17.18 -8.65
C ILE A 126 2.21 17.21 -8.79
N ALA A 127 2.87 16.05 -8.81
CA ALA A 127 4.32 15.97 -9.00
C ALA A 127 4.75 16.54 -10.36
N ASN A 128 4.03 16.22 -11.43
CA ASN A 128 4.32 16.71 -12.78
C ASN A 128 4.01 18.20 -12.94
N ALA A 129 2.96 18.72 -12.29
CA ALA A 129 2.64 20.15 -12.29
C ALA A 129 3.74 21.00 -11.63
N ASN A 130 4.43 20.45 -10.61
CA ASN A 130 5.53 21.15 -9.93
C ASN A 130 6.85 21.16 -10.73
N ILE A 131 7.00 20.33 -11.76
CA ILE A 131 8.22 20.27 -12.60
C ILE A 131 8.29 21.41 -13.63
N ASN A 132 7.16 22.06 -13.96
CA ASN A 132 7.10 23.20 -14.89
C ASN A 132 7.12 24.58 -14.20
N THR A 133 7.46 24.65 -12.91
CA THR A 133 7.80 25.95 -12.32
C THR A 133 9.25 26.29 -12.67
N GLU A 134 9.40 26.98 -13.80
CA GLU A 134 10.58 27.78 -14.09
C GLU A 134 10.95 28.60 -12.84
N LYS A 135 12.25 28.59 -12.52
CA LYS A 135 13.00 29.44 -11.57
C LYS A 135 12.14 30.33 -10.65
N PRO A 136 12.31 30.28 -9.31
CA PRO A 136 11.64 31.24 -8.45
C PRO A 136 12.17 32.64 -8.77
N ALA A 137 11.41 33.40 -9.57
CA ALA A 137 11.54 34.83 -9.66
C ALA A 137 11.35 35.36 -8.24
N THR A 138 12.28 36.19 -7.81
CA THR A 138 12.23 36.90 -6.52
C THR A 138 10.95 37.71 -6.44
N LEU A 139 9.92 37.13 -5.81
CA LEU A 139 8.67 37.83 -5.52
C LEU A 139 8.92 38.79 -4.36
N HIS A 140 8.92 40.09 -4.67
CA HIS A 140 8.73 41.13 -3.66
C HIS A 140 7.41 40.86 -2.92
N ARG A 141 7.51 40.62 -1.60
CA ARG A 141 6.35 40.56 -0.71
C ARG A 141 5.62 41.89 -0.74
N VAL A 142 4.41 41.89 -1.30
CA VAL A 142 3.36 42.85 -0.98
C VAL A 142 2.49 42.21 0.09
N ASP A 143 2.61 42.72 1.31
CA ASP A 143 1.85 42.30 2.48
C ASP A 143 0.48 43.01 2.41
N ASN A 144 -0.57 42.27 2.03
CA ASN A 144 -1.93 42.82 2.02
C ASN A 144 -2.67 42.41 3.29
N GLN A 145 -3.09 43.43 4.03
CA GLN A 145 -3.75 43.37 5.31
C GLN A 145 -5.13 42.71 5.17
N GLY A 146 -5.31 41.58 5.84
CA GLY A 146 -6.61 40.93 6.03
C GLY A 146 -6.89 40.77 7.51
N GLN A 147 -7.81 41.58 8.01
CA GLN A 147 -8.23 41.67 9.41
C GLN A 147 -8.81 40.33 9.92
N GLY A 148 -8.23 39.82 11.00
CA GLY A 148 -8.76 38.72 11.80
C GLY A 148 -8.54 39.04 13.27
N ASN A 149 -9.63 39.31 13.98
CA ASN A 149 -9.70 39.77 15.35
C ASN A 149 -9.08 38.73 16.32
N GLN A 150 -7.88 39.00 16.84
CA GLN A 150 -7.20 38.21 17.89
C GLN A 150 -6.59 39.19 18.92
N PRO A 151 -6.74 38.95 20.24
CA PRO A 151 -6.15 39.82 21.25
C PRO A 151 -4.63 39.88 21.08
N TRP A 152 -4.11 41.09 20.86
CA TRP A 152 -2.71 41.36 20.55
C TRP A 152 -1.83 41.09 21.78
N SER A 153 -1.52 39.83 22.03
CA SER A 153 -0.46 39.45 22.98
C SER A 153 0.88 39.85 22.37
N LYS A 154 1.65 40.70 23.06
CA LYS A 154 2.96 41.20 22.58
C LYS A 154 3.80 40.02 22.05
N PRO A 155 4.39 40.12 20.84
CA PRO A 155 5.17 39.04 20.26
C PRO A 155 6.32 38.66 21.20
N GLU A 156 6.50 37.36 21.43
CA GLU A 156 7.61 36.85 22.22
C GLU A 156 8.96 37.21 21.57
N CYS A 157 9.94 37.57 22.38
CA CYS A 157 11.29 37.87 21.92
C CYS A 157 11.86 36.68 21.13
N GLY A 158 12.23 36.89 19.86
CA GLY A 158 12.77 35.85 18.99
C GLY A 158 14.10 35.25 19.46
N ARG A 159 14.82 35.91 20.38
CA ARG A 159 16.12 35.47 20.89
C ARG A 159 15.99 34.50 22.07
N CYS A 160 15.03 34.74 22.96
CA CYS A 160 14.89 33.97 24.20
C CYS A 160 13.47 33.51 24.52
N GLY A 161 12.43 34.09 23.91
CA GLY A 161 11.01 33.82 24.16
C GLY A 161 10.41 34.57 25.36
N GLY A 162 11.04 35.65 25.83
CA GLY A 162 10.48 36.51 26.88
C GLY A 162 9.62 37.65 26.32
N LYS A 163 8.84 38.32 27.17
CA LYS A 163 8.00 39.47 26.80
C LYS A 163 8.77 40.79 26.92
N HIS A 164 9.70 41.04 25.99
CA HIS A 164 10.49 42.28 25.91
C HIS A 164 10.97 42.54 24.48
N ASP A 165 11.47 43.76 24.22
CA ASP A 165 12.08 44.13 22.94
C ASP A 165 13.38 43.33 22.70
N PRO A 166 13.54 42.65 21.54
CA PRO A 166 14.77 41.96 21.17
C PRO A 166 16.07 42.76 21.31
N GLN A 167 16.03 44.10 21.22
CA GLN A 167 17.20 44.96 21.43
C GLN A 167 17.61 45.08 22.91
N GLN A 168 16.63 44.97 23.82
CA GLN A 168 16.82 44.96 25.28
C GLN A 168 16.98 43.54 25.83
N CYS A 169 17.10 42.53 24.96
CA CYS A 169 17.24 41.15 25.39
C CYS A 169 18.58 40.94 26.09
N LYS A 170 18.57 40.46 27.33
CA LYS A 170 19.80 40.05 28.04
C LYS A 170 20.62 38.99 27.30
N PHE A 171 19.98 38.25 26.39
CA PHE A 171 20.61 37.21 25.57
C PHE A 171 20.91 37.69 24.14
N ARG A 172 20.97 39.01 23.91
CA ARG A 172 21.24 39.59 22.59
C ARG A 172 22.56 39.11 22.01
N ASP A 173 23.58 38.97 22.84
CA ASP A 173 24.94 38.59 22.44
C ASP A 173 25.32 37.19 22.95
N ALA A 174 24.35 36.46 23.52
CA ALA A 174 24.55 35.10 24.02
C ALA A 174 24.77 34.10 22.88
N GLU A 175 25.67 33.16 23.10
CA GLU A 175 25.94 32.05 22.19
C GLU A 175 24.98 30.88 22.46
N CYS A 176 24.39 30.35 21.40
CA CYS A 176 23.50 29.22 21.48
C CYS A 176 24.27 27.91 21.72
N PHE A 177 24.04 27.24 22.86
CA PHE A 177 24.64 25.94 23.16
C PHE A 177 24.32 24.80 22.17
N ARG A 178 23.35 24.98 21.26
CA ARG A 178 22.99 23.97 20.26
C ARG A 178 23.71 24.18 18.91
N CYS A 179 23.90 25.43 18.50
CA CYS A 179 24.43 25.75 17.15
C CYS A 179 25.65 26.67 17.17
N HIS A 180 26.12 27.07 18.35
CA HIS A 180 27.28 27.93 18.56
C HIS A 180 27.21 29.29 17.87
N LYS A 181 26.01 29.73 17.46
CA LYS A 181 25.77 31.06 16.87
C LYS A 181 25.31 32.04 17.95
N LYS A 182 25.80 33.28 17.88
CA LYS A 182 25.36 34.39 18.74
C LYS A 182 23.98 34.90 18.34
N GLY A 183 23.22 35.41 19.30
CA GLY A 183 21.95 36.11 19.03
C GLY A 183 20.69 35.39 19.50
N HIS A 184 20.79 34.16 20.03
CA HIS A 184 19.67 33.41 20.57
C HIS A 184 20.14 32.29 21.51
N ILE A 185 19.24 31.77 22.33
CA ILE A 185 19.51 30.61 23.20
C ILE A 185 18.97 29.30 22.59
N ALA A 186 19.44 28.16 23.10
CA ALA A 186 19.03 26.82 22.65
C ALA A 186 17.50 26.64 22.56
N ARG A 187 16.74 27.28 23.45
CA ARG A 187 15.26 27.25 23.48
C ARG A 187 14.62 27.81 22.20
N LYS A 188 15.19 28.85 21.58
CA LYS A 188 14.70 29.46 20.34
C LYS A 188 15.60 29.15 19.14
N CYS A 189 16.47 28.14 19.28
CA CYS A 189 17.34 27.69 18.19
C CYS A 189 16.51 27.01 17.09
N ARG A 190 16.62 27.54 15.87
CA ARG A 190 15.96 27.01 14.66
C ARG A 190 16.82 26.00 13.90
N SER A 191 18.03 25.70 14.39
CA SER A 191 18.91 24.71 13.77
C SER A 191 18.54 23.30 14.23
N ASN A 192 18.28 22.40 13.27
CA ASN A 192 17.98 20.99 13.50
C ASN A 192 19.26 20.14 13.47
N THR A 193 20.27 20.52 14.25
CA THR A 193 21.46 19.69 14.44
C THR A 193 21.28 18.86 15.70
N LYS A 194 20.87 17.59 15.52
CA LYS A 194 21.03 16.58 16.57
C LYS A 194 22.54 16.37 16.74
N THR A 195 23.13 16.96 17.76
CA THR A 195 24.51 16.69 18.15
C THR A 195 24.54 15.29 18.75
N THR A 196 24.72 14.26 17.92
CA THR A 196 25.26 12.99 18.39
C THR A 196 26.71 13.25 18.75
N GLY A 197 27.02 13.18 20.04
CA GLY A 197 28.40 13.14 20.51
C GLY A 197 29.07 11.93 19.85
N LYS A 198 29.88 12.17 18.82
CA LYS A 198 30.90 11.22 18.39
C LYS A 198 31.95 11.17 19.49
N ILE A 199 31.72 10.31 20.47
CA ILE A 199 32.84 9.69 21.19
C ILE A 199 33.58 8.86 20.15
N ASN A 200 34.73 9.35 19.72
CA ASN A 200 35.61 8.62 18.83
C ASN A 200 36.13 7.39 19.58
N GLU A 201 35.76 6.23 19.08
CA GLU A 201 36.12 4.89 19.57
C GLU A 201 37.58 4.53 19.24
N ALA A 202 38.50 5.49 19.43
CA ALA A 202 39.93 5.36 19.16
C ALA A 202 40.83 5.77 20.35
N THR A 203 40.25 6.04 21.52
CA THR A 203 41.01 6.42 22.73
C THR A 203 40.89 5.41 23.89
N ILE A 204 40.10 4.33 23.77
CA ILE A 204 39.92 3.33 24.86
C ILE A 204 40.87 2.11 24.73
N LEU A 205 41.74 2.06 23.71
CA LEU A 205 42.72 0.97 23.55
C LEU A 205 44.17 1.31 23.96
N ASN A 206 44.44 2.49 24.52
CA ASN A 206 45.79 2.89 24.95
C ASN A 206 45.93 3.23 26.46
N GLN A 207 45.01 2.76 27.31
CA GLN A 207 45.13 2.91 28.78
C GLN A 207 44.94 1.60 29.58
N ALA A 208 45.04 0.43 28.94
CA ALA A 208 45.00 -0.88 29.62
C ALA A 208 46.27 -1.74 29.40
N LEU A 209 47.39 -1.14 28.98
CA LEU A 209 48.71 -1.78 28.85
C LEU A 209 49.82 -1.04 29.61
N ALA A 210 49.45 -0.37 30.71
CA ALA A 210 50.40 0.29 31.63
C ALA A 210 50.09 -0.01 33.11
N ALA A 211 49.45 -1.14 33.40
CA ALA A 211 49.18 -1.60 34.77
C ALA A 211 49.42 -3.12 34.92
N THR A 212 50.50 -3.62 34.32
CA THR A 212 50.98 -4.99 34.56
C THR A 212 52.50 -5.10 34.49
N ILE A 213 53.17 -4.12 35.09
CA ILE A 213 54.44 -4.28 35.83
C ILE A 213 54.29 -3.46 37.11
#